data_AF-A0A9Q5CAU6-F1
#
_entry.id   AF-A0A9Q5CAU6-F1
#
_cell.length_a   1.000
_cell.length_b   1.000
_cell.length_c   1.000
_cell.angle_alpha   90.00
_cell.angle_beta   90.00
_cell.angle_gamma   90.00
#
_symmetry.space_group_name_H-M   'P 1'
#
loop_
_entity.id
_entity.type
_entity.pdbx_description
1 polymer ?
#
loop_
_entity_poly.entity_id
_entity_poly.type
_entity_poly.pdbx_seq_one_letter_code
_entity_poly.pdbx_strand_id
1 'polypeptide(L)'
;MTPKIVAMKSIQQQVITALGKGSFYFLDGELCYRAYQSDVQEKAERWLAKNLQEILDVILNLTGIDCYKYIGFNTGFYGLHNSDGVTLSFEHVSSESDAYCIFNACITYERGPKAGNKLPKKKFKVGRRTKLRAFLRLCRLEPRRESEYHEHMGKLKSKLFEAKVASTRNGNKLDKDTLIPLNVSENELRESLSALIEISVNDRHYFDNFSALPRQAASATDVSDLRYDGALVKENVRANSTALISRKEVRKHGSLVSAASTHDYWLSEYSKELKVSRYK
;
A
#
# COMPACT_ATOMS: atom_id res chain seq x y z
N MET A 1 21.80 6.29 -17.80
CA MET A 1 20.60 5.65 -17.21
C MET A 1 21.03 4.90 -15.97
N THR A 2 20.39 5.10 -14.82
CA THR A 2 20.74 4.40 -13.58
C THR A 2 20.37 2.90 -13.68
N PRO A 3 21.16 2.00 -13.07
CA PRO A 3 20.94 0.54 -13.16
C PRO A 3 19.54 0.10 -12.68
N LYS A 4 18.95 0.84 -11.73
CA LYS A 4 17.60 0.57 -11.18
C LYS A 4 16.49 0.71 -12.23
N ILE A 5 16.61 1.67 -13.16
CA ILE A 5 15.58 1.91 -14.20
C ILE A 5 15.60 0.79 -15.26
N VAL A 6 16.78 0.27 -15.59
CA VAL A 6 16.93 -0.84 -16.56
C VAL A 6 16.39 -2.15 -15.97
N ALA A 7 16.65 -2.41 -14.69
CA ALA A 7 16.11 -3.57 -13.98
C ALA A 7 14.57 -3.56 -13.90
N MET A 8 13.96 -2.40 -13.60
CA MET A 8 12.50 -2.27 -13.56
C MET A 8 11.82 -2.54 -14.91
N LYS A 9 12.43 -2.13 -16.02
CA LYS A 9 11.90 -2.46 -17.36
C LYS A 9 11.99 -3.96 -17.67
N SER A 10 13.03 -4.63 -17.17
CA SER A 10 13.20 -6.07 -17.32
C SER A 10 12.14 -6.86 -16.55
N ILE A 11 11.84 -6.48 -15.30
CA ILE A 11 10.84 -7.20 -14.49
C ILE A 11 9.41 -6.97 -15.00
N GLN A 12 9.09 -5.76 -15.49
CA GLN A 12 7.79 -5.49 -16.14
C GLN A 12 7.56 -6.41 -17.33
N GLN A 13 8.57 -6.60 -18.20
CA GLN A 13 8.46 -7.52 -19.33
C GLN A 13 8.28 -8.98 -18.89
N GLN A 14 8.91 -9.38 -17.78
CA GLN A 14 8.72 -10.71 -17.20
C GLN A 14 7.30 -10.90 -16.65
N VAL A 15 6.73 -9.88 -15.98
CA VAL A 15 5.34 -9.90 -15.51
C VAL A 15 4.37 -10.04 -16.68
N ILE A 16 4.57 -9.28 -17.77
CA ILE A 16 3.77 -9.40 -19.00
C ILE A 16 3.87 -10.81 -19.58
N THR A 17 5.08 -11.37 -19.64
CA THR A 17 5.30 -12.73 -20.15
C THR A 17 4.62 -13.78 -19.25
N ALA A 18 4.62 -13.58 -17.93
CA ALA A 18 3.96 -14.45 -16.97
C ALA A 18 2.44 -14.42 -17.11
N LEU A 19 1.83 -13.25 -17.37
CA LEU A 19 0.40 -13.13 -17.63
C LEU A 19 -0.07 -13.95 -18.86
N GLY A 20 0.81 -14.15 -19.85
CA GLY A 20 0.53 -15.04 -20.98
C GLY A 20 0.54 -16.54 -20.63
N LYS A 21 1.06 -16.91 -19.46
CA LYS A 21 1.30 -18.31 -19.05
C LYS A 21 0.55 -18.71 -17.77
N GLY A 22 -0.19 -17.78 -17.18
CA GLY A 22 -0.87 -17.98 -15.91
C GLY A 22 -1.53 -16.71 -15.41
N SER A 23 -1.89 -16.70 -14.13
CA SER A 23 -2.59 -15.60 -13.48
C SER A 23 -2.03 -15.33 -12.07
N PHE A 24 -1.91 -14.05 -11.74
CA PHE A 24 -1.60 -13.59 -10.38
C PHE A 24 -2.88 -13.45 -9.57
N TYR A 25 -2.78 -13.62 -8.26
CA TYR A 25 -3.87 -13.38 -7.30
C TYR A 25 -3.29 -13.09 -5.92
N PHE A 26 -4.07 -12.44 -5.06
CA PHE A 26 -3.73 -12.27 -3.65
C PHE A 26 -4.57 -13.22 -2.81
N LEU A 27 -3.93 -14.00 -1.94
CA LEU A 27 -4.61 -14.90 -1.01
C LEU A 27 -4.04 -14.72 0.40
N ASP A 28 -4.91 -14.42 1.37
CA ASP A 28 -4.54 -14.13 2.76
C ASP A 28 -3.40 -13.10 2.91
N GLY A 29 -3.40 -12.08 2.06
CA GLY A 29 -2.40 -11.01 2.04
C GLY A 29 -1.10 -11.37 1.31
N GLU A 30 -0.98 -12.55 0.69
CA GLU A 30 0.22 -12.98 -0.03
C GLU A 30 -0.03 -12.98 -1.53
N LEU A 31 0.95 -12.51 -2.30
CA LEU A 31 0.94 -12.61 -3.75
C LEU A 31 1.22 -14.06 -4.17
N CYS A 32 0.33 -14.61 -4.96
CA CYS A 32 0.43 -15.95 -5.53
C CYS A 32 0.37 -15.89 -7.05
N TYR A 33 0.84 -16.96 -7.68
CA TYR A 33 0.79 -17.15 -9.12
C TYR A 33 0.37 -18.57 -9.44
N ARG A 34 -0.60 -18.72 -10.35
CA ARG A 34 -1.04 -20.01 -10.88
C ARG A 34 -0.68 -20.08 -12.36
N ALA A 35 0.20 -21.01 -12.72
CA ALA A 35 0.48 -21.36 -14.10
C ALA A 35 -0.70 -22.13 -14.71
N TYR A 36 -0.95 -21.95 -16.01
CA TYR A 36 -1.96 -22.75 -16.72
C TYR A 36 -1.52 -24.21 -16.91
N GLN A 37 -0.20 -24.45 -16.92
CA GLN A 37 0.38 -25.78 -17.00
C GLN A 37 1.01 -26.15 -15.66
N SER A 38 0.58 -27.27 -15.08
CA SER A 38 0.96 -27.68 -13.72
C SER A 38 2.44 -28.06 -13.61
N ASP A 39 3.05 -28.55 -14.69
CA ASP A 39 4.47 -28.92 -14.78
C ASP A 39 5.43 -27.73 -14.64
N VAL A 40 4.93 -26.50 -14.86
CA VAL A 40 5.72 -25.27 -14.74
C VAL A 40 5.48 -24.54 -13.41
N GLN A 41 4.50 -24.97 -12.60
CA GLN A 41 4.08 -24.28 -11.38
C GLN A 41 5.23 -24.08 -10.38
N GLU A 42 5.99 -25.13 -10.06
CA GLU A 42 7.09 -25.05 -9.11
C GLU A 42 8.19 -24.07 -9.56
N LYS A 43 8.48 -24.04 -10.87
CA LYS A 43 9.45 -23.10 -11.45
C LYS A 43 8.94 -21.66 -11.36
N ALA A 44 7.65 -21.45 -11.57
CA ALA A 44 7.02 -20.14 -11.46
C ALA A 44 7.01 -19.63 -10.02
N GLU A 45 6.73 -20.48 -9.04
CA GLU A 45 6.79 -20.15 -7.61
C GLU A 45 8.20 -19.76 -7.16
N ARG A 46 9.23 -20.49 -7.63
CA ARG A 46 10.64 -20.14 -7.37
C ARG A 46 11.00 -18.78 -7.97
N TRP A 47 10.54 -18.50 -9.19
CA TRP A 47 10.74 -17.21 -9.83
C TRP A 47 10.04 -16.08 -9.07
N LEU A 48 8.79 -16.31 -8.64
CA LEU A 48 8.02 -15.35 -7.84
C LEU A 48 8.72 -15.05 -6.52
N ALA A 49 9.14 -16.08 -5.78
CA ALA A 49 9.83 -15.92 -4.50
C ALA A 49 11.14 -15.13 -4.64
N LYS A 50 11.90 -15.37 -5.72
CA LYS A 50 13.16 -14.67 -5.99
C LYS A 50 12.97 -13.19 -6.29
N ASN A 51 11.89 -12.83 -6.99
CA ASN A 51 11.64 -11.47 -7.47
C ASN A 51 10.43 -10.81 -6.79
N LEU A 52 10.03 -11.31 -5.62
CA LEU A 52 8.73 -11.02 -5.01
C LEU A 52 8.47 -9.52 -4.83
N GLN A 53 9.43 -8.78 -4.26
CA GLN A 53 9.26 -7.35 -4.00
C GLN A 53 9.12 -6.55 -5.30
N GLU A 54 9.97 -6.82 -6.30
CA GLU A 54 9.92 -6.12 -7.58
C GLU A 54 8.61 -6.40 -8.35
N ILE A 55 8.12 -7.65 -8.29
CA ILE A 55 6.84 -8.03 -8.90
C ILE A 55 5.68 -7.37 -8.15
N LEU A 56 5.69 -7.39 -6.81
CA LEU A 56 4.69 -6.71 -5.99
C LEU A 56 4.62 -5.23 -6.33
N ASP A 57 5.75 -4.55 -6.36
CA ASP A 57 5.82 -3.12 -6.70
C ASP A 57 5.23 -2.87 -8.09
N VAL A 58 5.55 -3.69 -9.09
CA VAL A 58 4.96 -3.55 -10.43
C VAL A 58 3.45 -3.77 -10.41
N ILE A 59 2.97 -4.84 -9.78
CA ILE A 59 1.54 -5.15 -9.75
C ILE A 59 0.77 -4.04 -9.02
N LEU A 60 1.21 -3.64 -7.83
CA LEU A 60 0.52 -2.62 -7.03
C LEU A 60 0.54 -1.25 -7.71
N ASN A 61 1.66 -0.86 -8.35
CA ASN A 61 1.72 0.39 -9.11
C ASN A 61 0.81 0.39 -10.34
N LEU A 62 0.66 -0.76 -11.00
CA LEU A 62 -0.22 -0.88 -12.15
C LEU A 62 -1.69 -0.86 -11.70
N THR A 63 -2.07 -1.71 -10.75
CA THR A 63 -3.47 -1.85 -10.35
C THR A 63 -3.98 -0.72 -9.46
N GLY A 64 -3.10 0.05 -8.84
CA GLY A 64 -3.47 1.11 -7.90
C GLY A 64 -4.15 0.60 -6.64
N ILE A 65 -3.94 -0.67 -6.28
CA ILE A 65 -4.51 -1.27 -5.07
C ILE A 65 -3.97 -0.54 -3.84
N ASP A 66 -4.90 0.07 -3.09
CA ASP A 66 -4.63 0.69 -1.80
C ASP A 66 -4.46 -0.41 -0.75
N CYS A 67 -3.25 -0.52 -0.19
CA CYS A 67 -2.94 -1.52 0.82
C CYS A 67 -1.83 -1.07 1.78
N TYR A 68 -1.73 -1.82 2.86
CA TYR A 68 -0.84 -1.55 3.98
C TYR A 68 0.11 -2.72 4.22
N LYS A 69 1.37 -2.40 4.49
CA LYS A 69 2.41 -3.34 4.90
C LYS A 69 2.60 -3.29 6.40
N TYR A 70 2.65 -4.44 7.05
CA TYR A 70 2.93 -4.50 8.48
C TYR A 70 4.41 -4.21 8.80
N ILE A 71 4.65 -3.23 9.68
CA ILE A 71 6.00 -2.84 10.13
C ILE A 71 6.36 -3.60 11.41
N GLY A 72 5.45 -3.61 12.39
CA GLY A 72 5.73 -4.11 13.73
C GLY A 72 4.62 -3.82 14.72
N PHE A 73 4.90 -4.12 15.99
CA PHE A 73 3.97 -3.86 17.08
C PHE A 73 4.69 -3.37 18.33
N ASN A 74 3.91 -2.70 19.19
CA ASN A 74 4.32 -2.33 20.53
C ASN A 74 3.17 -2.54 21.54
N THR A 75 3.50 -2.66 22.83
CA THR A 75 2.55 -2.86 23.92
C THR A 75 2.51 -1.65 24.84
N GLY A 76 1.31 -1.24 25.23
CA GLY A 76 1.10 -0.03 26.03
C GLY A 76 -0.24 -0.03 26.76
N PHE A 77 -0.36 0.91 27.68
CA PHE A 77 -1.64 1.23 28.31
C PHE A 77 -2.26 2.39 27.54
N TYR A 78 -3.56 2.29 27.25
CA TYR A 78 -4.25 3.24 26.39
C TYR A 78 -5.49 3.77 27.09
N GLY A 79 -5.66 5.09 27.00
CA GLY A 79 -6.92 5.76 27.27
C GLY A 79 -7.06 6.12 28.73
N LEU A 80 -8.21 6.69 29.08
CA LEU A 80 -8.42 7.26 30.41
C LEU A 80 -8.28 6.22 31.52
N HIS A 81 -8.66 4.97 31.22
CA HIS A 81 -8.60 3.86 32.17
C HIS A 81 -7.28 3.07 32.08
N ASN A 82 -6.28 3.56 31.34
CA ASN A 82 -5.01 2.87 31.13
C ASN A 82 -5.20 1.40 30.74
N SER A 83 -6.08 1.15 29.78
CA SER A 83 -6.41 -0.21 29.37
C SER A 83 -5.26 -0.85 28.60
N ASP A 84 -4.94 -2.10 28.93
CA ASP A 84 -3.91 -2.88 28.27
C ASP A 84 -4.19 -3.04 26.76
N GLY A 85 -3.16 -2.83 25.92
CA GLY A 85 -3.30 -2.98 24.49
C GLY A 85 -2.01 -3.20 23.71
N VAL A 86 -2.22 -3.54 22.44
CA VAL A 86 -1.20 -3.71 21.40
C VAL A 86 -1.49 -2.72 20.29
N THR A 87 -0.49 -1.91 19.92
CA THR A 87 -0.52 -1.10 18.70
C THR A 87 0.20 -1.87 17.61
N LEU A 88 -0.49 -2.11 16.50
CA LEU A 88 0.08 -2.58 15.25
C LEU A 88 0.39 -1.37 14.37
N SER A 89 1.61 -1.32 13.84
CA SER A 89 2.09 -0.27 12.96
C SER A 89 2.18 -0.79 11.53
N PHE A 90 1.71 0.02 10.61
CA PHE A 90 1.64 -0.26 9.19
C PHE A 90 2.21 0.91 8.39
N GLU A 91 2.60 0.63 7.16
CA GLU A 91 3.03 1.60 6.16
C GLU A 91 2.06 1.48 4.98
N HIS A 92 1.48 2.58 4.53
CA HIS A 92 0.71 2.57 3.29
C HIS A 92 1.66 2.43 2.10
N VAL A 93 1.42 1.45 1.23
CA VAL A 93 2.40 1.05 0.21
C VAL A 93 2.68 2.17 -0.79
N SER A 94 1.66 2.90 -1.24
CA SER A 94 1.83 3.89 -2.33
C SER A 94 2.31 5.26 -1.85
N SER A 95 1.99 5.65 -0.61
CA SER A 95 2.36 6.97 -0.05
C SER A 95 3.51 6.90 0.96
N GLU A 96 3.94 5.69 1.35
CA GLU A 96 4.92 5.46 2.42
C GLU A 96 4.51 6.10 3.77
N SER A 97 3.22 6.41 3.96
CA SER A 97 2.75 7.06 5.18
C SER A 97 2.50 6.05 6.29
N ASP A 98 2.92 6.40 7.50
CA ASP A 98 2.65 5.61 8.70
C ASP A 98 1.15 5.54 9.01
N ALA A 99 0.68 4.32 9.28
CA ALA A 99 -0.65 4.02 9.77
C ALA A 99 -0.59 3.11 10.98
N TYR A 100 -1.64 3.11 11.82
CA TYR A 100 -1.65 2.26 13.01
C TYR A 100 -3.05 1.81 13.41
N CYS A 101 -3.10 0.69 14.13
CA CYS A 101 -4.31 0.14 14.70
C CYS A 101 -4.06 -0.31 16.14
N ILE A 102 -4.97 0.01 17.06
CA ILE A 102 -4.86 -0.35 18.47
C ILE A 102 -5.88 -1.44 18.80
N PHE A 103 -5.39 -2.53 19.40
CA PHE A 103 -6.20 -3.63 19.87
C PHE A 103 -6.07 -3.83 21.38
N ASN A 104 -7.15 -4.31 22.02
CA ASN A 104 -7.11 -4.73 23.41
C ASN A 104 -6.38 -6.08 23.52
N ALA A 105 -5.45 -6.19 24.46
CA ALA A 105 -4.69 -7.39 24.78
C ALA A 105 -4.20 -7.30 26.22
N CYS A 106 -3.93 -8.41 26.90
CA CYS A 106 -3.39 -8.35 28.28
C CYS A 106 -1.88 -8.17 28.23
N ILE A 107 -1.35 -7.10 28.84
CA ILE A 107 0.08 -6.80 28.89
C ILE A 107 0.64 -6.86 30.31
N THR A 108 -0.17 -7.29 31.27
CA THR A 108 0.18 -7.46 32.68
C THR A 108 0.06 -8.92 33.11
N TYR A 109 0.72 -9.28 34.21
CA TYR A 109 0.50 -10.57 34.85
C TYR A 109 -0.88 -10.58 35.53
N GLU A 110 -1.70 -11.58 35.23
CA GLU A 110 -3.06 -11.70 35.81
C GLU A 110 -3.08 -12.37 37.18
N ARG A 111 -2.06 -13.16 37.52
CA ARG A 111 -2.02 -14.00 38.73
C ARG A 111 -0.62 -14.08 39.32
N GLY A 112 -0.55 -14.41 40.62
CA GLY A 112 0.70 -14.63 41.35
C GLY A 112 1.33 -13.36 41.92
N PRO A 113 2.55 -13.44 42.46
CA PRO A 113 3.20 -12.33 43.20
C PRO A 113 3.57 -11.14 42.32
N LYS A 114 3.54 -11.32 40.98
CA LYS A 114 3.79 -10.26 40.00
C LYS A 114 2.50 -9.69 39.40
N ALA A 115 1.33 -10.07 39.90
CA ALA A 115 0.05 -9.62 39.35
C ALA A 115 -0.01 -8.09 39.26
N GLY A 116 -0.57 -7.57 38.17
CA GLY A 116 -0.59 -6.14 37.85
C GLY A 116 0.71 -5.58 37.28
N ASN A 117 1.86 -6.25 37.47
CA ASN A 117 3.10 -5.82 36.84
C ASN A 117 3.08 -6.07 35.33
N LYS A 118 3.75 -5.19 34.56
CA LYS A 118 3.89 -5.32 33.11
C LYS A 118 4.67 -6.59 32.73
N LEU A 119 4.19 -7.29 31.71
CA LEU A 119 4.92 -8.36 31.05
C LEU A 119 6.22 -7.83 30.43
N PRO A 120 7.19 -8.70 30.12
CA PRO A 120 8.39 -8.30 29.40
C PRO A 120 8.06 -7.56 28.09
N LYS A 121 8.98 -6.72 27.64
CA LYS A 121 8.82 -5.91 26.42
C LYS A 121 8.37 -6.78 25.23
N LYS A 122 7.41 -6.27 24.45
CA LYS A 122 6.79 -6.96 23.29
C LYS A 122 6.12 -8.30 23.62
N LYS A 123 5.79 -8.59 24.87
CA LYS A 123 4.93 -9.72 25.25
C LYS A 123 3.53 -9.25 25.59
N PHE A 124 2.56 -10.04 25.16
CA PHE A 124 1.14 -9.86 25.46
C PHE A 124 0.44 -11.20 25.41
N LYS A 125 -0.73 -11.29 26.04
CA LYS A 125 -1.66 -12.40 25.90
C LYS A 125 -2.92 -11.93 25.20
N VAL A 126 -3.50 -12.79 24.39
CA VAL A 126 -4.71 -12.47 23.63
C VAL A 126 -5.88 -13.24 24.23
N GLY A 127 -6.85 -12.50 24.78
CA GLY A 127 -8.07 -13.10 25.30
C GLY A 127 -8.92 -13.75 24.22
N ARG A 128 -9.74 -14.74 24.62
CA ARG A 128 -10.49 -15.60 23.68
C ARG A 128 -11.45 -14.88 22.74
N ARG A 129 -12.06 -13.79 23.19
CA ARG A 129 -13.10 -13.03 22.48
C ARG A 129 -12.64 -11.60 22.16
N THR A 130 -11.40 -11.47 21.68
CA THR A 130 -10.81 -10.17 21.33
C THR A 130 -10.76 -9.98 19.83
N LYS A 131 -10.88 -8.73 19.37
CA LYS A 131 -10.72 -8.36 17.97
C LYS A 131 -9.33 -8.70 17.44
N LEU A 132 -8.30 -8.61 18.30
CA LEU A 132 -6.94 -9.03 17.94
C LEU A 132 -6.89 -10.52 17.57
N ARG A 133 -7.56 -11.38 18.34
CA ARG A 133 -7.63 -12.81 18.01
C ARG A 133 -8.35 -13.05 16.69
N ALA A 134 -9.48 -12.37 16.47
CA ALA A 134 -10.23 -12.48 15.22
C ALA A 134 -9.36 -12.08 14.01
N PHE A 135 -8.67 -10.95 14.10
CA PHE A 135 -7.72 -10.50 13.08
C PHE A 135 -6.59 -11.51 12.83
N LEU A 136 -5.94 -12.02 13.90
CA LEU A 136 -4.85 -12.98 13.75
C LEU A 136 -5.33 -14.32 13.17
N ARG A 137 -6.57 -14.73 13.43
CA ARG A 137 -7.20 -15.89 12.79
C ARG A 137 -7.46 -15.67 11.30
N LEU A 138 -7.93 -14.49 10.90
CA LEU A 138 -8.05 -14.13 9.49
C LEU A 138 -6.70 -14.22 8.78
N CYS A 139 -5.61 -13.88 9.47
CA CYS A 139 -4.25 -14.03 8.97
C CYS A 139 -3.71 -15.48 9.00
N ARG A 140 -4.50 -16.45 9.46
CA ARG A 140 -4.09 -17.85 9.70
C ARG A 140 -2.95 -18.01 10.71
N LEU A 141 -2.91 -17.15 11.73
CA LEU A 141 -1.88 -17.10 12.77
C LEU A 141 -2.43 -17.50 14.15
N GLU A 142 -3.07 -18.65 14.26
CA GLU A 142 -3.51 -19.19 15.55
C GLU A 142 -2.40 -20.07 16.17
N PRO A 143 -1.75 -19.62 17.28
CA PRO A 143 -0.74 -20.39 17.98
C PRO A 143 -1.39 -21.51 18.80
N ARG A 144 -0.55 -22.43 19.29
CA ARG A 144 -0.99 -23.48 20.21
C ARG A 144 -1.47 -22.91 21.55
N ARG A 145 -0.84 -21.83 22.05
CA ARG A 145 -1.22 -21.17 23.31
C ARG A 145 -1.46 -19.67 23.14
N GLU A 146 -2.39 -19.14 23.94
CA GLU A 146 -2.76 -17.70 23.93
C GLU A 146 -1.61 -16.75 24.34
N SER A 147 -0.57 -17.26 25.01
CA SER A 147 0.63 -16.49 25.36
C SER A 147 1.65 -16.39 24.22
N GLU A 148 1.51 -17.17 23.15
CA GLU A 148 2.51 -17.31 22.08
C GLU A 148 2.20 -16.41 20.88
N TYR A 149 1.05 -15.70 20.85
CA TYR A 149 0.69 -14.83 19.72
C TYR A 149 1.79 -13.83 19.36
N HIS A 150 2.51 -13.31 20.36
CA HIS A 150 3.61 -12.37 20.14
C HIS A 150 4.76 -12.93 19.27
N GLU A 151 4.99 -14.24 19.29
CA GLU A 151 6.01 -14.92 18.48
C GLU A 151 5.59 -15.00 17.01
N HIS A 152 4.29 -15.10 16.75
CA HIS A 152 3.73 -15.21 15.40
C HIS A 152 3.58 -13.85 14.70
N MET A 153 3.68 -12.73 15.43
CA MET A 153 3.54 -11.38 14.86
C MET A 153 4.57 -11.07 13.77
N GLY A 154 5.72 -11.76 13.76
CA GLY A 154 6.71 -11.62 12.70
C GLY A 154 6.21 -12.09 11.33
N LYS A 155 5.29 -13.06 11.30
CA LYS A 155 4.72 -13.63 10.06
C LYS A 155 3.79 -12.67 9.33
N LEU A 156 3.31 -11.61 10.00
CA LEU A 156 2.52 -10.57 9.36
C LEU A 156 3.35 -9.73 8.37
N LYS A 157 4.68 -9.73 8.48
CA LYS A 157 5.55 -8.93 7.60
C LYS A 157 5.54 -9.38 6.13
N SER A 158 5.19 -10.64 5.86
CA SER A 158 5.06 -11.16 4.49
C SER A 158 3.70 -10.85 3.86
N LYS A 159 2.77 -10.26 4.62
CA LYS A 159 1.39 -10.07 4.22
C LYS A 159 1.07 -8.59 3.98
N LEU A 160 0.17 -8.35 3.03
CA LEU A 160 -0.47 -7.07 2.77
C LEU A 160 -1.89 -7.05 3.35
N PHE A 161 -2.35 -5.87 3.72
CA PHE A 161 -3.63 -5.66 4.39
C PHE A 161 -4.43 -4.57 3.71
N GLU A 162 -5.75 -4.73 3.70
CA GLU A 162 -6.70 -3.69 3.34
C GLU A 162 -7.37 -3.18 4.61
N ALA A 163 -7.56 -1.87 4.70
CA ALA A 163 -8.28 -1.25 5.81
C ALA A 163 -8.79 0.13 5.41
N LYS A 164 -9.90 0.56 6.02
CA LYS A 164 -10.35 1.94 5.94
C LYS A 164 -9.68 2.77 7.03
N VAL A 165 -9.44 4.03 6.73
CA VAL A 165 -9.03 5.02 7.72
C VAL A 165 -10.22 5.31 8.65
N ALA A 166 -10.01 5.14 9.95
CA ALA A 166 -11.00 5.52 10.96
C ALA A 166 -11.13 7.05 10.99
N SER A 167 -12.36 7.55 11.10
CA SER A 167 -12.66 8.98 11.25
C SER A 167 -12.01 9.53 12.52
N THR A 168 -10.78 10.02 12.39
CA THR A 168 -9.95 10.55 13.47
C THR A 168 -9.30 11.84 13.01
N ARG A 169 -8.94 12.70 13.96
CA ARG A 169 -8.47 14.05 13.68
C ARG A 169 -7.18 14.08 12.84
N ASN A 170 -6.36 13.02 12.95
CA ASN A 170 -5.04 12.93 12.32
C ASN A 170 -4.99 12.02 11.09
N GLY A 171 -6.07 11.31 10.74
CA GLY A 171 -6.16 10.51 9.51
C GLY A 171 -5.29 9.24 9.41
N ASN A 172 -4.43 8.94 10.39
CA ASN A 172 -3.46 7.83 10.29
C ASN A 172 -3.90 6.56 11.04
N LYS A 173 -5.05 6.60 11.72
CA LYS A 173 -5.58 5.45 12.46
C LYS A 173 -6.45 4.60 11.55
N LEU A 174 -6.14 3.31 11.45
CA LEU A 174 -6.95 2.35 10.72
C LEU A 174 -8.13 1.86 11.56
N ASP A 175 -9.25 1.59 10.91
CA ASP A 175 -10.38 0.94 11.54
C ASP A 175 -10.12 -0.57 11.67
N LYS A 176 -9.97 -1.00 12.93
CA LYS A 176 -9.73 -2.39 13.34
C LYS A 176 -10.77 -3.39 12.83
N ASP A 177 -11.99 -2.94 12.55
CA ASP A 177 -13.07 -3.80 12.08
C ASP A 177 -13.03 -4.02 10.56
N THR A 178 -12.32 -3.14 9.84
CA THR A 178 -12.11 -3.24 8.39
C THR A 178 -10.76 -3.86 8.03
N LEU A 179 -9.86 -3.99 9.00
CA LEU A 179 -8.50 -4.50 8.79
C LEU A 179 -8.54 -6.01 8.49
N ILE A 180 -8.27 -6.36 7.23
CA ILE A 180 -8.26 -7.73 6.73
C ILE A 180 -7.04 -7.98 5.84
N PRO A 181 -6.55 -9.23 5.69
CA PRO A 181 -5.53 -9.55 4.70
C PRO A 181 -6.04 -9.28 3.29
N LEU A 182 -5.19 -8.71 2.43
CA LEU A 182 -5.55 -8.40 1.04
C LEU A 182 -5.92 -9.69 0.30
N ASN A 183 -7.07 -9.69 -0.37
CA ASN A 183 -7.55 -10.81 -1.16
C ASN A 183 -8.14 -10.28 -2.47
N VAL A 184 -7.54 -10.66 -3.59
CA VAL A 184 -7.91 -10.18 -4.92
C VAL A 184 -7.89 -11.37 -5.86
N SER A 185 -8.99 -11.55 -6.58
CA SER A 185 -9.18 -12.72 -7.43
C SER A 185 -8.28 -12.68 -8.67
N GLU A 186 -8.06 -13.85 -9.28
CA GLU A 186 -7.30 -13.98 -10.54
C GLU A 186 -7.90 -13.13 -11.66
N ASN A 187 -9.23 -13.09 -11.77
CA ASN A 187 -9.93 -12.35 -12.83
C ASN A 187 -9.77 -10.84 -12.65
N GLU A 188 -9.95 -10.35 -11.43
CA GLU A 188 -9.88 -8.92 -11.10
C GLU A 188 -8.46 -8.35 -11.34
N LEU A 189 -7.42 -9.09 -10.93
CA LEU A 189 -6.04 -8.68 -11.25
C LEU A 189 -5.76 -8.78 -12.74
N ARG A 190 -6.24 -9.82 -13.42
CA ARG A 190 -6.01 -9.99 -14.85
C ARG A 190 -6.64 -8.86 -15.66
N GLU A 191 -7.89 -8.51 -15.37
CA GLU A 191 -8.60 -7.40 -16.05
C GLU A 191 -7.86 -6.08 -15.84
N SER A 192 -7.47 -5.78 -14.59
CA SER A 192 -6.73 -4.57 -14.24
C SER A 192 -5.38 -4.50 -14.97
N LEU A 193 -4.63 -5.61 -15.01
CA LEU A 193 -3.33 -5.67 -15.67
C LEU A 193 -3.44 -5.66 -17.20
N SER A 194 -4.42 -6.34 -17.78
CA SER A 194 -4.65 -6.38 -19.23
C SER A 194 -5.03 -5.02 -19.81
N ALA A 195 -5.93 -4.28 -19.14
CA ALA A 195 -6.33 -2.94 -19.57
C ALA A 195 -5.13 -1.97 -19.65
N LEU A 196 -4.16 -2.11 -18.75
CA LEU A 196 -2.97 -1.26 -18.70
C LEU A 196 -1.90 -1.66 -19.72
N ILE A 197 -1.83 -2.94 -20.09
CA ILE A 197 -0.93 -3.42 -21.14
C ILE A 197 -1.39 -2.91 -22.50
N GLU A 198 -2.70 -2.88 -22.78
CA GLU A 198 -3.25 -2.35 -24.03
C GLU A 198 -2.99 -0.84 -24.20
N ILE A 199 -3.08 -0.06 -23.11
CA ILE A 199 -2.73 1.38 -23.10
C ILE A 199 -1.24 1.59 -23.41
N SER A 200 -0.36 0.79 -22.83
CA SER A 200 1.11 0.85 -23.04
C SER A 200 1.53 0.51 -24.48
N VAL A 201 0.77 -0.35 -25.18
CA VAL A 201 1.01 -0.70 -26.58
C VAL A 201 0.46 0.39 -27.52
N ASN A 202 -0.70 0.97 -27.21
CA ASN A 202 -1.29 2.04 -28.03
C ASN A 202 -0.57 3.39 -27.91
N ASP A 203 0.03 3.72 -26.76
CA ASP A 203 0.85 4.94 -26.61
C ASP A 203 2.14 4.91 -27.46
N ARG A 204 2.63 3.73 -27.84
CA ARG A 204 3.74 3.61 -28.81
C ARG A 204 3.29 3.95 -30.22
N HIS A 205 2.06 3.57 -30.59
CA HIS A 205 1.47 3.93 -31.88
C HIS A 205 1.06 5.41 -31.98
N TYR A 206 0.87 6.11 -30.84
CA TYR A 206 0.63 7.56 -30.85
C TYR A 206 1.89 8.34 -31.26
N PHE A 207 3.11 7.85 -30.97
CA PHE A 207 4.36 8.48 -31.41
C PHE A 207 4.78 8.12 -32.84
N ASP A 208 4.44 6.91 -33.32
CA ASP A 208 4.77 6.50 -34.69
C ASP A 208 3.99 7.32 -35.74
N ASN A 209 2.79 7.80 -35.40
CA ASN A 209 1.96 8.62 -36.30
C ASN A 209 2.37 10.10 -36.38
N PHE A 210 3.22 10.62 -35.48
CA PHE A 210 3.81 11.95 -35.64
C PHE A 210 5.02 11.96 -36.59
N SER A 211 5.53 10.79 -36.97
CA SER A 211 6.66 10.62 -37.90
C SER A 211 6.25 10.62 -39.37
N ALA A 212 4.95 10.57 -39.66
CA ALA A 212 4.38 10.44 -40.99
C ALA A 212 3.76 11.74 -41.55
N LEU A 213 4.09 12.90 -40.99
CA LEU A 213 3.88 14.14 -41.73
C LEU A 213 4.94 14.23 -42.85
N PRO A 214 4.55 14.50 -44.11
CA PRO A 214 5.52 14.70 -45.18
C PRO A 214 6.47 15.82 -44.76
N ARG A 215 7.79 15.56 -44.80
CA ARG A 215 8.79 16.64 -44.84
C ARG A 215 8.48 17.47 -46.08
N GLN A 216 7.70 18.55 -45.93
CA GLN A 216 7.71 19.61 -46.92
C GLN A 216 9.11 20.22 -46.88
N ALA A 217 9.80 20.09 -48.01
CA ALA A 217 11.10 20.71 -48.22
C ALA A 217 10.97 22.21 -47.96
N ALA A 218 11.82 22.71 -47.07
CA ALA A 218 12.06 24.15 -46.97
C ALA A 218 12.71 24.61 -48.28
N SER A 219 11.96 25.34 -49.10
CA SER A 219 12.52 26.29 -50.05
C SER A 219 11.99 27.67 -49.68
N ALA A 220 12.93 28.61 -49.57
CA ALA A 220 12.79 29.94 -49.01
C ALA A 220 12.08 30.94 -49.92
N THR A 221 11.71 32.08 -49.29
CA THR A 221 11.30 33.40 -49.84
C THR A 221 9.94 33.40 -50.57
N ASP A 222 8.98 34.27 -50.25
CA ASP A 222 9.11 35.73 -50.24
C ASP A 222 8.05 36.42 -49.36
N VAL A 223 8.34 37.64 -48.94
CA VAL A 223 7.56 38.49 -48.04
C VAL A 223 6.67 39.40 -48.88
N SER A 224 5.34 39.30 -48.78
CA SER A 224 4.40 40.44 -48.86
C SER A 224 2.93 40.02 -48.78
N ASP A 225 2.16 40.92 -48.16
CA ASP A 225 0.72 41.16 -48.36
C ASP A 225 -0.36 40.37 -47.57
N LEU A 226 -0.85 41.05 -46.53
CA LEU A 226 -2.24 41.53 -46.38
C LEU A 226 -3.40 40.51 -46.38
N ARG A 227 -4.01 40.29 -45.20
CA ARG A 227 -5.33 40.84 -44.77
C ARG A 227 -6.05 39.94 -43.75
N TYR A 228 -6.73 40.63 -42.84
CA TYR A 228 -7.73 40.13 -41.90
C TYR A 228 -9.04 39.77 -42.65
N ASP A 229 -9.62 38.61 -42.32
CA ASP A 229 -11.06 38.27 -42.27
C ASP A 229 -11.09 36.82 -41.70
N GLY A 230 -11.80 36.45 -40.64
CA GLY A 230 -13.21 36.68 -40.37
C GLY A 230 -13.98 35.36 -40.62
N ALA A 231 -14.43 34.70 -39.54
CA ALA A 231 -15.51 33.68 -39.46
C ALA A 231 -15.15 32.19 -39.23
N LEU A 232 -15.48 31.74 -38.01
CA LEU A 232 -16.32 30.58 -37.65
C LEU A 232 -15.97 29.19 -38.21
N VAL A 233 -15.45 28.33 -37.34
CA VAL A 233 -16.08 27.03 -37.04
C VAL A 233 -16.09 26.82 -35.52
N LYS A 234 -17.28 26.93 -34.92
CA LYS A 234 -17.61 26.42 -33.59
C LYS A 234 -18.03 24.95 -33.78
N GLU A 235 -17.42 24.01 -33.07
CA GLU A 235 -18.11 23.09 -32.14
C GLU A 235 -17.21 21.98 -31.59
N ASN A 236 -17.35 21.76 -30.28
CA ASN A 236 -16.99 20.57 -29.47
C ASN A 236 -15.48 20.29 -29.35
N VAL A 237 -14.82 20.52 -28.20
CA VAL A 237 -15.01 19.77 -26.94
C VAL A 237 -14.73 20.67 -25.72
N ARG A 238 -15.69 20.69 -24.79
CA ARG A 238 -15.55 21.28 -23.46
C ARG A 238 -14.73 20.34 -22.56
N ALA A 239 -13.88 20.97 -21.76
CA ALA A 239 -13.33 20.54 -20.47
C ALA A 239 -12.29 19.41 -20.48
N ASN A 240 -11.01 19.80 -20.45
CA ASN A 240 -10.13 19.48 -19.32
C ASN A 240 -8.87 20.36 -19.39
N SER A 241 -9.02 21.61 -18.96
CA SER A 241 -7.89 22.50 -18.70
C SER A 241 -7.44 22.34 -17.24
N THR A 242 -6.26 21.76 -17.09
CA THR A 242 -5.15 22.26 -16.25
C THR A 242 -5.40 22.59 -14.78
N ALA A 243 -4.78 21.80 -13.90
CA ALA A 243 -4.05 22.33 -12.75
C ALA A 243 -2.74 21.55 -12.56
N LEU A 244 -1.73 21.95 -13.34
CA LEU A 244 -0.32 21.78 -12.99
C LEU A 244 -0.08 22.62 -11.73
N ILE A 245 0.01 21.99 -10.56
CA ILE A 245 0.63 22.63 -9.40
C ILE A 245 2.11 22.26 -9.39
N SER A 246 2.88 23.31 -9.62
CA SER A 246 4.33 23.45 -9.59
C SER A 246 5.05 22.60 -8.54
N ARG A 247 6.00 21.79 -9.00
CA ARG A 247 7.18 21.37 -8.22
C ARG A 247 8.06 22.60 -7.96
N LYS A 248 7.93 23.20 -6.79
CA LYS A 248 9.04 23.86 -6.07
C LYS A 248 8.59 24.20 -4.65
N GLU A 249 9.50 23.94 -3.70
CA GLU A 249 9.42 24.20 -2.26
C GLU A 249 8.64 23.19 -1.40
N VAL A 250 9.33 22.12 -0.98
CA VAL A 250 9.60 21.84 0.46
C VAL A 250 10.92 21.06 0.55
N ARG A 251 12.04 21.78 0.69
CA ARG A 251 13.19 21.29 1.45
C ARG A 251 13.15 22.02 2.78
N LYS A 252 12.80 21.30 3.86
CA LYS A 252 13.33 21.41 5.23
C LYS A 252 12.31 20.78 6.18
N HIS A 253 12.53 19.51 6.52
CA HIS A 253 12.45 18.97 7.88
C HIS A 253 12.95 17.52 7.85
N GLY A 254 14.19 17.34 7.39
CA GLY A 254 14.97 16.17 7.78
C GLY A 254 15.42 16.38 9.22
N SER A 255 14.55 16.08 10.18
CA SER A 255 14.95 15.93 11.57
C SER A 255 15.06 14.44 11.84
N LEU A 256 16.26 14.00 12.21
CA LEU A 256 16.54 12.70 12.79
C LEU A 256 15.71 12.55 14.06
N VAL A 257 14.50 12.03 13.94
CA VAL A 257 13.68 11.68 15.10
C VAL A 257 13.83 10.18 15.30
N SER A 258 14.57 9.81 16.35
CA SER A 258 14.77 8.44 16.75
C SER A 258 13.41 7.75 17.00
N ALA A 259 13.32 6.46 16.70
CA ALA A 259 12.11 5.64 16.88
C ALA A 259 11.55 5.62 18.32
N ALA A 260 12.26 6.20 19.30
CA ALA A 260 11.78 6.41 20.66
C ALA A 260 10.84 7.63 20.77
N SER A 261 11.04 8.68 19.97
CA SER A 261 10.30 9.95 20.10
C SER A 261 8.93 9.93 19.43
N THR A 262 8.72 9.11 18.38
CA THR A 262 7.40 8.90 17.80
C THR A 262 6.47 8.18 18.78
N HIS A 263 6.99 7.24 19.59
CA HIS A 263 6.19 6.49 20.56
C HIS A 263 5.55 7.37 21.64
N ASP A 264 6.32 8.28 22.23
CA ASP A 264 5.81 9.20 23.27
C ASP A 264 4.84 10.24 22.70
N TYR A 265 5.03 10.64 21.44
CA TYR A 265 4.11 11.52 20.73
C TYR A 265 2.72 10.88 20.58
N TRP A 266 2.65 9.61 20.13
CA TRP A 266 1.38 8.87 19.99
C TRP A 266 0.65 8.66 21.33
N LEU A 267 1.39 8.41 22.42
CA LEU A 267 0.83 8.23 23.77
C LEU A 267 0.22 9.54 24.31
N SER A 268 0.86 10.68 24.03
CA SER A 268 0.38 11.99 24.49
C SER A 268 -0.92 12.43 23.81
N GLU A 269 -1.11 12.08 22.53
CA GLU A 269 -2.27 12.51 21.74
C GLU A 269 -3.53 11.69 22.05
N TYR A 270 -3.41 10.38 22.26
CA TYR A 270 -4.55 9.54 22.69
C TYR A 270 -5.15 10.00 24.04
N SER A 271 -4.30 10.54 24.92
CA SER A 271 -4.71 11.11 26.20
C SER A 271 -5.45 12.46 26.05
N LYS A 272 -5.22 13.19 24.95
CA LYS A 272 -5.87 14.48 24.67
C LYS A 272 -7.24 14.31 24.00
N GLU A 273 -7.41 13.34 23.11
CA GLU A 273 -8.68 13.11 22.39
C GLU A 273 -9.84 12.72 23.33
N LEU A 274 -9.56 12.02 24.44
CA LEU A 274 -10.59 11.67 25.44
C LEU A 274 -11.09 12.86 26.28
N LYS A 275 -10.34 13.98 26.33
CA LYS A 275 -10.81 15.21 27.00
C LYS A 275 -11.86 15.94 26.16
N VAL A 276 -11.85 15.76 24.84
CA VAL A 276 -12.79 16.43 23.91
C VAL A 276 -14.13 15.68 23.83
N SER A 277 -14.13 14.35 24.01
CA SER A 277 -15.34 13.51 24.00
C SER A 277 -16.25 13.68 25.24
N ARG A 278 -15.82 14.44 26.27
CA ARG A 278 -16.61 14.71 27.49
C ARG A 278 -17.46 15.99 27.45
N TYR A 279 -17.49 16.67 26.32
CA TYR A 279 -18.38 17.81 26.07
C TYR A 279 -19.26 17.54 24.84
N LYS A 280 -19.99 16.42 24.85
CA LYS A 280 -21.23 16.21 24.06
C LYS A 280 -22.13 15.22 24.79
#